data_AF-X1I904-F1
#
_entry.id   AF-X1I904-F1
#
_cell.length_a   1.000
_cell.length_b   1.000
_cell.length_c   1.000
_cell.angle_alpha   90.00
_cell.angle_beta   90.00
_cell.angle_gamma   90.00
#
_symmetry.space_group_name_H-M   'P 1'
#
loop_
_entity.id
_entity.type
_entity.pdbx_description
1 polymer ?
#
loop_
_entity_poly.entity_id
_entity_poly.type
_entity_poly.pdbx_seq_one_letter_code
_entity_poly.pdbx_strand_id
1 'polypeptide(L)' 'IKAETGKALLIVFNNGQEVWIPKSIIHSKFLSDSSSDQEFIINSWILEKNKIAV' A
#
# COMPACT_ATOMS: atom_id res chain seq x y z
N ILE A 1 1.40 2.41 7.49
CA ILE A 1 0.05 1.95 7.05
C ILE A 1 -0.98 2.66 7.91
N LYS A 2 -2.03 3.25 7.33
CA LYS A 2 -3.02 4.06 8.09
C LYS A 2 -4.16 3.21 8.65
N ALA A 3 -4.58 2.19 7.92
CA ALA A 3 -5.60 1.23 8.35
C ALA A 3 -5.42 -0.10 7.63
N GLU A 4 -5.97 -1.18 8.18
CA GLU A 4 -6.04 -2.46 7.50
C GLU A 4 -7.44 -3.07 7.59
N THR A 5 -7.76 -3.89 6.60
CA THR A 5 -8.91 -4.80 6.61
C THR A 5 -8.42 -6.21 6.36
N GLY A 6 -9.32 -7.20 6.49
CA GLY A 6 -8.98 -8.59 6.17
C GLY A 6 -8.47 -8.80 4.74
N LYS A 7 -8.77 -7.89 3.80
CA LYS A 7 -8.43 -8.05 2.37
C LYS A 7 -7.55 -6.95 1.78
N ALA A 8 -7.42 -5.79 2.43
CA ALA A 8 -6.70 -4.64 1.88
C ALA A 8 -6.03 -3.78 2.97
N LEU A 9 -5.00 -3.04 2.58
CA LEU A 9 -4.28 -2.09 3.41
C LEU A 9 -4.55 -0.67 2.89
N LEU A 10 -4.80 0.27 3.79
CA LEU A 10 -4.86 1.69 3.47
C LEU A 10 -3.47 2.29 3.60
N ILE A 11 -2.92 2.71 2.46
CA ILE A 11 -1.59 3.30 2.36
C ILE A 11 -1.75 4.78 2.03
N VAL A 12 -1.07 5.61 2.80
CA VAL A 12 -0.96 7.05 2.52
C VAL A 12 0.35 7.23 1.79
N PHE A 13 0.29 7.75 0.57
CA PHE A 13 1.45 8.04 -0.24
C PHE A 13 1.99 9.44 0.05
N ASN A 14 3.24 9.71 -0.33
CA ASN A 14 3.91 11.00 -0.06
C ASN A 14 3.20 12.21 -0.69
N ASN A 15 2.35 11.98 -1.69
CA ASN A 15 1.51 13.01 -2.31
C ASN A 15 0.21 13.30 -1.52
N GLY A 16 0.02 12.68 -0.35
CA GLY A 16 -1.18 12.80 0.48
C GLY A 16 -2.36 11.96 0.02
N GLN A 17 -2.22 11.15 -1.04
CA GLN A 17 -3.28 10.25 -1.50
C GLN A 17 -3.39 9.02 -0.62
N GLU A 18 -4.63 8.62 -0.36
CA GLU A 18 -4.97 7.44 0.40
C GLU A 18 -5.52 6.38 -0.53
N VAL A 19 -4.87 5.21 -0.58
CA VAL A 19 -5.27 4.15 -1.51
C VAL A 19 -5.36 2.82 -0.78
N TRP A 20 -6.46 2.11 -1.06
CA TRP A 20 -6.64 0.74 -0.64
C TRP A 20 -5.88 -0.20 -1.58
N ILE A 21 -4.83 -0.83 -1.05
CA ILE A 21 -4.03 -1.82 -1.73
C ILE A 21 -4.47 -3.21 -1.28
N PRO A 22 -5.04 -4.06 -2.15
CA PRO A 22 -5.42 -5.42 -1.80
C PRO A 22 -4.21 -6.25 -1.37
N LYS A 23 -4.32 -7.02 -0.29
CA LYS A 23 -3.24 -7.90 0.20
C LYS A 23 -2.83 -8.95 -0.84
N SER A 24 -3.76 -9.36 -1.71
CA SER A 24 -3.50 -10.31 -2.80
C SER A 24 -2.50 -9.84 -3.85
N ILE A 25 -2.24 -8.53 -3.96
CA ILE A 25 -1.30 -7.96 -4.93
C ILE A 25 0.00 -7.51 -4.26
N ILE A 26 0.13 -7.75 -2.95
CA ILE A 26 1.32 -7.49 -2.16
C ILE A 26 2.09 -8.80 -2.07
N HIS A 27 3.28 -8.82 -2.68
CA HIS A 27 4.14 -10.01 -2.74
C HIS A 27 5.19 -10.03 -1.63
N SER A 28 5.24 -8.98 -0.81
CA SER A 28 6.13 -8.89 0.35
C SER A 28 5.35 -9.07 1.66
N LYS A 29 6.06 -9.51 2.69
CA LYS A 29 5.55 -9.42 4.05
C LYS A 29 5.43 -7.94 4.42
N PHE A 30 4.31 -7.58 5.01
CA PHE A 30 4.12 -6.27 5.61
C PHE A 30 3.84 -6.47 7.10
N LEU A 31 4.51 -5.69 7.94
CA LEU A 31 4.16 -5.53 9.34
C LEU A 31 3.03 -4.49 9.43
N SER A 32 1.98 -4.84 10.17
CA SER A 32 0.89 -3.91 10.51
C SER A 32 1.32 -2.85 11.53
N ASP A 33 2.53 -2.98 12.08
CA ASP A 33 3.06 -2.06 13.08
C ASP A 33 3.39 -0.72 12.43
N SER A 34 2.58 0.29 12.78
CA SER A 34 2.60 1.64 12.18
C SER A 34 3.83 2.48 12.56
N SER A 35 4.82 1.90 13.23
CA SER A 35 5.96 2.60 13.82
C SER A 35 7.17 2.74 12.90
N SER A 36 7.18 2.11 11.72
CA SER A 36 8.35 2.07 10.84
C SER A 36 8.01 2.28 9.37
N ASP A 37 8.87 3.02 8.67
CA ASP A 37 8.91 3.02 7.20
C ASP A 37 9.24 1.60 6.73
N GLN A 38 8.39 1.04 5.87
CA GLN A 38 8.53 -0.31 5.40
C GLN A 38 8.41 -0.35 3.88
N GLU A 39 9.33 -1.08 3.26
CA GLU A 39 9.30 -1.35 1.83
C GLU A 39 8.52 -2.63 1.55
N PHE A 40 7.66 -2.59 0.53
CA PHE A 40 6.90 -3.77 0.10
C PHE A 40 6.77 -3.78 -1.42
N ILE A 41 6.81 -5.01 -1.96
CA ILE A 41 6.68 -5.27 -3.38
C ILE A 41 5.19 -5.42 -3.70
N ILE A 42 4.69 -4.58 -4.60
CA ILE A 42 3.31 -4.62 -5.10
C ILE A 42 3.31 -4.55 -6.63
N ASN A 43 2.24 -5.02 -7.25
CA ASN A 43 2.10 -4.89 -8.71
C ASN A 43 2.03 -3.40 -9.12
N SER A 44 2.88 -2.99 -10.07
CA SER A 44 2.99 -1.59 -10.53
C SER A 44 1.70 -1.00 -11.07
N TRP A 45 0.82 -1.83 -11.66
CA TRP A 45 -0.45 -1.35 -12.22
C TRP A 45 -1.33 -0.62 -11.19
N ILE A 46 -1.19 -0.93 -9.89
CA ILE A 46 -1.94 -0.23 -8.84
C ILE A 46 -1.46 1.21 -8.66
N LEU A 47 -0.18 1.48 -8.91
CA LEU A 47 0.41 2.81 -8.88
C LEU A 47 -0.08 3.63 -10.07
N GLU A 48 -0.08 3.03 -11.27
CA GLU A 48 -0.56 3.65 -12.50
C GLU A 48 -2.07 3.94 -12.42
N LYS A 49 -2.87 2.97 -11.95
CA LYS A 49 -4.32 3.11 -11.79
C LYS A 49 -4.70 4.25 -10.85
N ASN A 50 -3.91 4.45 -9.79
CA ASN A 50 -4.16 5.50 -8.79
C ASN A 50 -3.37 6.79 -9.05
N LYS A 51 -2.62 6.86 -10.17
CA LYS A 51 -1.81 8.02 -10.58
C LYS A 51 -0.77 8.43 -9.53
N ILE A 52 -0.19 7.44 -8.87
CA ILE A 52 0.75 7.63 -7.76
C ILE A 52 2.18 7.78 -8.28
N ALA A 53 2.56 6.97 -9.27
CA ALA A 53 3.86 7.01 -9.94
C ALA A 53 3.65 6.71 -11.43
N VAL A 54 4.36 7.45 -12.29
CA VAL A 54 4.49 7.24 -13.73
C VAL A 54 5.94 6.90 -14.01
#